data_AF-A0A3G7U2R9-F1
#
_entry.id   AF-A0A3G7U2R9-F1
#
_cell.length_a   1.000
_cell.length_b   1.000
_cell.length_c   1.000
_cell.angle_alpha   90.00
_cell.angle_beta   90.00
_cell.angle_gamma   90.00
#
_symmetry.space_group_name_H-M   'P 1'
#
loop_
_entity.id
_entity.type
_entity.pdbx_description
1 polymer ?
#
loop_
_entity_poly.entity_id
_entity_poly.type
_entity_poly.pdbx_seq_one_letter_code
_entity_poly.pdbx_strand_id
1 'polypeptide(L)' 'MKVTNKSKALQGVHTKSGVQYIAPGDSVDVELTEAGLKGAKRLDFLVVGESKKADSDKK' A
#
# COMPACT_ATOMS: atom_id res chain seq x y z
N MET A 1 5.77 -3.87 -4.31
CA MET A 1 5.93 -3.09 -3.06
C MET A 1 4.71 -3.36 -2.20
N LYS A 2 4.85 -3.46 -0.89
CA LYS A 2 3.71 -3.71 0.00
C LYS A 2 3.21 -2.38 0.53
N VAL A 3 1.95 -2.05 0.27
CA VAL A 3 1.32 -0.83 0.77
C VAL A 3 0.29 -1.22 1.82
N THR A 4 0.44 -0.68 3.02
CA THR A 4 -0.48 -0.90 4.13
C THR A 4 -1.23 0.38 4.43
N ASN A 5 -2.56 0.29 4.48
CA ASN A 5 -3.42 1.40 4.87
C ASN A 5 -3.68 1.35 6.37
N LYS A 6 -3.08 2.26 7.13
CA LYS A 6 -3.34 2.46 8.57
C LYS A 6 -4.37 3.56 8.86
N SER A 7 -4.99 4.14 7.84
CA SER A 7 -6.08 5.10 8.04
C SER A 7 -7.36 4.37 8.44
N LYS A 8 -8.37 5.14 8.86
CA LYS A 8 -9.71 4.62 9.18
C LYS A 8 -10.65 4.60 7.97
N ALA A 9 -10.15 4.94 6.78
CA ALA A 9 -10.94 5.06 5.56
C ALA A 9 -10.33 4.23 4.43
N LEU A 10 -11.13 3.93 3.40
CA LEU A 10 -10.64 3.32 2.17
C LEU A 10 -9.68 4.28 1.47
N GLN A 11 -8.45 3.83 1.17
CA GLN A 11 -7.45 4.64 0.48
C GLN A 11 -7.19 4.10 -0.92
N GLY A 12 -7.23 4.98 -1.91
CA GLY A 12 -6.84 4.67 -3.28
C GLY A 12 -5.36 5.03 -3.50
N VAL A 13 -4.56 4.05 -3.94
CA VAL A 13 -3.17 4.28 -4.34
C VAL A 13 -2.99 4.12 -5.84
N HIS A 14 -2.25 5.04 -6.46
CA HIS A 14 -1.93 4.98 -7.87
C HIS A 14 -0.81 3.97 -8.12
N THR A 15 -1.15 2.88 -8.78
CA THR A 15 -0.28 1.79 -9.21
C THR A 15 -0.02 1.89 -10.72
N LYS A 16 0.91 1.09 -11.23
CA LYS A 16 1.15 0.97 -12.69
C LYS A 16 -0.08 0.49 -13.46
N SER A 17 -0.92 -0.31 -12.83
CA SER A 17 -2.12 -0.91 -13.45
C SER A 17 -3.38 -0.07 -13.27
N GLY A 18 -3.31 1.06 -12.56
CA GLY A 18 -4.46 1.90 -12.23
C GLY A 18 -4.54 2.23 -10.74
N VAL A 19 -5.74 2.49 -10.24
CA VAL A 19 -5.95 2.80 -8.81
C VAL A 19 -6.28 1.52 -8.05
N GLN A 20 -5.45 1.14 -7.09
CA GLN A 20 -5.76 0.06 -6.16
C GLN A 20 -6.35 0.65 -4.88
N TYR A 21 -7.52 0.18 -4.49
CA TYR A 21 -8.12 0.52 -3.22
C TYR A 21 -7.66 -0.46 -2.14
N ILE A 22 -7.31 0.08 -0.97
CA ILE A 22 -6.83 -0.66 0.19
C ILE A 22 -7.75 -0.33 1.37
N ALA A 23 -8.35 -1.37 1.96
CA ALA A 23 -9.21 -1.25 3.13
C ALA A 23 -8.41 -0.79 4.37
N PRO A 24 -9.05 -0.14 5.35
CA PRO A 24 -8.38 0.26 6.59
C PRO A 24 -7.87 -0.96 7.36
N GLY A 25 -6.59 -0.95 7.73
CA GLY A 25 -5.88 -2.05 8.38
C GLY A 25 -5.28 -3.08 7.41
N ASP A 26 -5.61 -3.00 6.12
CA ASP A 26 -5.23 -3.99 5.13
C ASP A 26 -3.91 -3.68 4.44
N SER A 27 -3.29 -4.71 3.87
CA SER A 27 -2.01 -4.59 3.17
C SER A 27 -2.04 -5.30 1.83
N VAL A 28 -1.67 -4.59 0.77
CA VAL A 28 -1.70 -5.13 -0.58
C VAL A 28 -0.35 -4.98 -1.25
N ASP A 29 0.06 -6.04 -1.94
CA ASP A 29 1.23 -6.03 -2.80
C ASP A 29 0.86 -5.38 -4.13
N VAL A 30 1.39 -4.19 -4.36
CA VAL A 30 1.15 -3.40 -5.57
C VAL A 30 2.46 -2.90 -6.17
N GLU A 31 2.46 -2.74 -7.48
CA GLU A 31 3.52 -2.02 -8.17
C GLU A 31 3.16 -0.53 -8.26
N LEU A 32 3.71 0.26 -7.35
CA LEU A 32 3.59 1.71 -7.40
C LEU A 32 4.48 2.30 -8.50
N THR A 33 4.01 3.38 -9.12
CA THR A 33 4.86 4.27 -9.91
C THR A 33 5.71 5.14 -8.98
N GLU A 34 6.77 5.78 -9.47
CA GLU A 34 7.60 6.68 -8.66
C GLU A 34 6.78 7.82 -8.04
N ALA A 35 5.81 8.36 -8.79
CA ALA A 35 4.87 9.36 -8.30
C ALA A 35 3.93 8.80 -7.22
N GLY A 36 3.40 7.59 -7.41
CA GLY A 36 2.57 6.88 -6.43
C GLY A 36 3.31 6.57 -5.13
N LEU A 37 4.58 6.17 -5.23
CA LEU A 37 5.47 5.93 -4.10
C LEU A 37 5.76 7.22 -3.34
N LYS A 38 6.08 8.31 -4.05
CA LYS A 38 6.33 9.62 -3.44
C LYS A 38 5.08 10.17 -2.75
N GLY A 39 3.90 9.95 -3.33
CA GLY A 39 2.62 10.29 -2.72
C GLY A 39 2.32 9.47 -1.48
N ALA A 40 2.48 8.15 -1.55
CA ALA A 40 2.23 7.26 -0.42
C ALA A 40 3.22 7.49 0.73
N LYS A 41 4.51 7.74 0.46
CA LYS A 41 5.50 8.10 1.49
C LYS A 41 5.24 9.45 2.17
N ARG A 42 4.47 10.34 1.55
CA ARG A 42 4.07 11.62 2.16
C ARG A 42 2.89 11.49 3.12
N LEU A 43 2.22 10.35 3.11
CA LEU A 43 1.04 10.09 3.92
C LEU A 43 1.44 9.17 5.06
N ASP A 44 1.50 9.69 6.30
CA ASP A 44 1.90 8.91 7.48
C ASP A 44 1.04 7.66 7.74
N PHE A 45 -0.19 7.67 7.24
CA PHE A 45 -1.11 6.53 7.34
C PHE A 45 -0.91 5.47 6.24
N LEU A 46 -0.09 5.72 5.21
CA LEU A 46 0.27 4.73 4.21
C LEU A 46 1.70 4.26 4.44
N VAL A 47 1.84 3.00 4.86
CA VAL A 47 3.16 2.39 5.04
C VAL A 47 3.55 1.68 3.76
N VAL A 48 4.58 2.18 3.08
CA VAL A 48 5.15 1.56 1.88
C VAL A 48 6.40 0.79 2.29
N GLY A 49 6.28 -0.53 2.34
CA GLY A 49 7.40 -1.45 2.51
C GLY A 49 7.94 -1.95 1.17
N GLU A 50 9.24 -2.21 1.12
CA GLU A 50 9.77 -3.12 0.11
C GLU A 50 9.13 -4.48 0.34
N SER A 51 8.43 -4.99 -0.67
CA SER A 51 7.77 -6.27 -0.61
C SER A 51 8.82 -7.37 -0.63
N LYS A 52 9.42 -7.64 0.55
CA LYS A 52 9.93 -8.97 0.85
C LYS A 52 8.70 -9.87 0.80
N LYS A 53 8.73 -10.83 -0.14
CA LYS A 53 7.70 -11.85 -0.32
C LYS A 53 7.21 -12.31 1.06
N ALA A 54 5.89 -12.29 1.21
CA ALA A 54 5.06 -12.92 2.23
C ALA A 54 5.81 -13.71 3.31
N ASP A 55 5.66 -13.29 4.57
CA ASP A 55 5.43 -14.26 5.63
C ASP A 55 3.94 -14.25 5.95
N SER A 56 3.31 -15.39 5.68
CA SER A 56 1.92 -15.67 6.00
C SER A 56 1.84 -15.99 7.48
N ASP A 57 1.49 -15.03 8.33
CA ASP A 57 1.09 -15.35 9.70
C ASP A 57 -0.42 -15.51 9.76
N LYS A 58 -0.84 -16.70 9.30
CA LYS A 58 -2.08 -17.33 9.74
C LYS A 58 -1.70 -18.33 10.81
N LYS A 59 -1.97 -18.01 12.08
CA LYS A 59 -2.21 -19.04 13.10
C LYS A 59 -3.13 -18.54 14.20
#